data_AF-A0A9C9Q3S9-F1
#
_entry.id   AF-A0A9C9Q3S9-F1
#
_cell.length_a   1.000
_cell.length_b   1.000
_cell.length_c   1.000
_cell.angle_alpha   90.00
_cell.angle_beta   90.00
_cell.angle_gamma   90.00
#
_symmetry.space_group_name_H-M   'P 1'
#
loop_
_entity.id
_entity.type
_entity.pdbx_description
1 polymer ?
#
loop_
_entity_poly.entity_id
_entity_poly.type
_entity_poly.pdbx_seq_one_letter_code
_entity_poly.pdbx_strand_id
1 'polypeptide(L)'
;MTRKFPNAARETGWQYLFPAANLAKDPRSRVVRRHHLHESGLQKKIKRAARSAGLVKRVTSHTLRHSFATHLLKSGADIRTVQELLGHADVSTTMIYTHVLNRPGVSVASPLDALG
;
A
#
# COMPACT_ATOMS: atom_id res chain seq x y z
N MET A 1 18.32 -7.65 -20.26
CA MET A 1 18.21 -8.80 -19.32
C MET A 1 18.41 -10.15 -20.03
N THR A 2 17.78 -10.41 -21.18
CA THR A 2 17.89 -11.70 -21.91
C THR A 2 19.33 -12.14 -22.23
N ARG A 3 20.25 -11.19 -22.41
CA ARG A 3 21.67 -11.48 -22.69
C ARG A 3 22.43 -12.08 -21.49
N LYS A 4 22.02 -11.79 -20.26
CA LYS A 4 22.73 -12.22 -19.04
C LYS A 4 22.09 -13.45 -18.39
N PHE A 5 20.77 -13.61 -18.52
CA PHE A 5 20.01 -14.74 -18.00
C PHE A 5 19.03 -15.24 -19.07
N PRO A 6 19.45 -16.16 -19.95
CA PRO A 6 18.64 -16.60 -21.08
C PRO A 6 17.40 -17.41 -20.64
N ASN A 7 17.49 -18.11 -19.50
CA ASN A 7 16.42 -18.97 -18.98
C ASN A 7 15.48 -18.30 -17.97
N ALA A 8 15.75 -17.05 -17.57
CA ALA A 8 14.95 -16.33 -16.58
C ALA A 8 13.45 -16.29 -16.94
N ALA A 9 13.10 -16.27 -18.23
CA ALA A 9 11.70 -16.27 -18.67
C ALA A 9 10.91 -17.55 -18.30
N ARG A 10 11.59 -18.67 -18.00
CA ARG A 10 10.99 -19.97 -17.66
C ARG A 10 11.25 -20.40 -16.22
N GLU A 11 12.24 -19.81 -15.58
CA GLU A 11 12.55 -20.05 -14.18
C GLU A 11 11.47 -19.46 -13.26
N THR A 12 11.02 -20.25 -12.29
CA THR A 12 9.96 -19.88 -11.34
C THR A 12 10.32 -18.66 -10.50
N GLY A 13 11.60 -18.50 -10.11
CA GLY A 13 12.08 -17.36 -9.32
C GLY A 13 11.94 -16.00 -10.00
N TRP A 14 11.73 -15.98 -11.32
CA TRP A 14 11.54 -14.76 -12.10
C TRP A 14 10.09 -14.55 -12.56
N GLN A 15 9.18 -15.46 -12.22
CA GLN A 15 7.76 -15.31 -12.53
C GLN A 15 7.07 -14.41 -11.51
N TYR A 16 5.99 -13.75 -11.94
CA TYR A 16 5.14 -13.00 -11.02
C TYR A 16 4.45 -13.95 -10.04
N LEU A 17 4.47 -13.60 -8.75
CA LEU A 17 3.74 -14.32 -7.70
C LEU A 17 2.22 -14.30 -7.95
N PHE A 18 1.71 -13.19 -8.49
CA PHE A 18 0.31 -13.02 -8.89
C PHE A 18 0.23 -12.83 -10.41
N PRO A 19 0.28 -13.92 -11.19
CA PRO A 19 0.19 -13.80 -12.63
C PRO A 19 -1.23 -13.43 -13.08
N ALA A 20 -1.33 -12.71 -14.19
CA ALA A 20 -2.59 -12.58 -14.93
C ALA A 20 -3.05 -13.96 -15.42
N ALA A 21 -4.37 -14.16 -15.50
CA ALA A 21 -4.95 -15.41 -15.98
C ALA A 21 -4.55 -15.70 -17.44
N ASN A 22 -4.57 -14.66 -18.27
CA ASN A 22 -4.30 -14.73 -19.71
C ASN A 22 -2.92 -14.18 -20.06
N LEU A 23 -2.33 -14.71 -21.13
CA LEU A 23 -1.13 -14.14 -21.74
C LEU A 23 -1.50 -12.87 -22.51
N ALA A 24 -0.59 -11.91 -22.55
CA ALA A 24 -0.75 -10.69 -23.34
C ALA A 24 0.54 -10.38 -24.10
N LYS A 25 0.40 -9.64 -25.20
CA LYS A 25 1.53 -9.17 -25.99
C LYS A 25 2.15 -7.97 -25.28
N ASP A 26 3.42 -8.06 -24.91
CA ASP A 26 4.12 -6.93 -24.32
C ASP A 26 4.23 -5.80 -25.36
N PRO A 27 3.72 -4.59 -25.08
CA PRO A 27 3.74 -3.49 -26.04
C PRO A 27 5.16 -3.04 -26.41
N ARG A 28 6.16 -3.28 -25.54
CA ARG A 28 7.55 -2.88 -25.78
C ARG A 28 8.29 -3.90 -26.65
N SER A 29 8.24 -5.19 -26.28
CA SER A 29 8.98 -6.24 -26.99
C SER A 29 8.19 -6.96 -28.08
N ARG A 30 6.87 -6.76 -28.15
CA ARG A 30 5.92 -7.49 -29.01
C ARG A 30 5.89 -9.00 -28.79
N VAL A 31 6.51 -9.51 -27.73
CA VAL A 31 6.50 -10.93 -27.37
C VAL A 31 5.30 -11.23 -26.48
N VAL A 32 4.64 -12.36 -26.72
CA VAL A 32 3.55 -12.84 -25.84
C VAL A 32 4.15 -13.39 -24.55
N ARG A 33 3.74 -12.81 -23.42
CA ARG A 33 4.24 -13.18 -22.09
C ARG A 33 3.12 -13.14 -21.06
N ARG A 34 3.34 -13.77 -19.91
CA ARG A 34 2.46 -13.67 -18.75
C ARG A 34 2.82 -12.41 -17.98
N HIS A 35 1.85 -11.50 -17.83
CA HIS A 35 2.01 -10.29 -17.02
C HIS A 35 1.56 -10.54 -15.58
N HIS A 36 1.80 -9.57 -14.69
CA HIS A 36 1.18 -9.58 -13.37
C HIS A 36 -0.33 -9.34 -13.48
N LEU A 37 -1.06 -9.71 -12.42
CA LEU A 37 -2.48 -9.40 -12.29
C LEU A 37 -2.72 -7.91 -12.56
N HIS A 38 -3.71 -7.64 -13.42
CA HIS A 38 -4.06 -6.27 -13.76
C HIS A 38 -4.62 -5.54 -12.53
N GLU A 39 -4.20 -4.30 -12.32
CA GLU A 39 -4.54 -3.52 -11.13
C GLU A 39 -6.06 -3.38 -10.93
N SER A 40 -6.79 -3.11 -12.01
CA SER A 40 -8.25 -2.98 -11.96
C SER A 40 -8.95 -4.27 -11.50
N GLY A 41 -8.35 -5.44 -11.73
CA GLY A 41 -8.87 -6.71 -11.23
C GLY A 41 -8.83 -6.79 -9.71
N LEU A 42 -7.71 -6.37 -9.10
CA LEU A 42 -7.57 -6.28 -7.65
C LEU A 42 -8.53 -5.24 -7.06
N GLN A 43 -8.60 -4.04 -7.66
CA GLN A 43 -9.49 -2.97 -7.20
C GLN A 43 -10.96 -3.41 -7.19
N LYS A 44 -11.41 -4.11 -8.25
CA LYS A 44 -12.77 -4.68 -8.32
C LYS A 44 -13.02 -5.73 -7.23
N LYS A 45 -12.05 -6.60 -6.97
CA LYS A 45 -12.14 -7.61 -5.91
C LYS A 45 -12.26 -6.96 -4.52
N ILE A 46 -11.45 -5.94 -4.23
CA ILE A 46 -11.53 -5.17 -2.98
C ILE A 46 -12.92 -4.53 -2.83
N LYS A 47 -13.42 -3.87 -3.89
CA LYS A 47 -14.76 -3.25 -3.89
C LYS A 47 -15.87 -4.27 -3.61
N ARG A 48 -15.79 -5.46 -4.22
CA ARG A 48 -16.77 -6.54 -3.97
C ARG A 48 -16.69 -7.03 -2.52
N ALA A 49 -15.49 -7.28 -2.01
CA ALA A 49 -15.29 -7.73 -0.64
C ALA A 49 -15.84 -6.73 0.38
N ALA A 50 -15.57 -5.43 0.19
CA ALA A 50 -16.09 -4.38 1.06
C ALA A 50 -17.62 -4.33 1.07
N ARG A 51 -18.27 -4.48 -0.10
CA ARG A 51 -19.73 -4.57 -0.20
C ARG A 51 -20.28 -5.80 0.52
N SER A 52 -19.66 -6.96 0.32
CA SER A 52 -20.07 -8.20 1.00
C SER A 52 -19.90 -8.12 2.51
N ALA A 53 -18.93 -7.34 3.01
CA ALA A 53 -18.73 -7.07 4.43
C ALA A 53 -19.67 -5.98 5.00
N GLY A 54 -20.63 -5.45 4.21
CA GLY A 54 -21.56 -4.41 4.66
C GLY A 54 -20.92 -3.03 4.86
N LEU A 55 -19.71 -2.80 4.33
CA LEU A 55 -19.03 -1.51 4.47
C LEU A 55 -19.67 -0.47 3.54
N VAL A 56 -20.33 0.52 4.14
CA VAL A 56 -20.96 1.64 3.42
C VAL A 56 -19.92 2.58 2.81
N LYS A 57 -18.77 2.75 3.50
CA LYS A 57 -17.67 3.61 3.05
C LYS A 57 -16.93 2.99 1.86
N ARG A 58 -16.43 3.85 0.96
CA ARG A 58 -15.60 3.41 -0.16
C ARG A 58 -14.26 2.84 0.35
N VAL A 59 -14.00 1.57 0.03
CA VAL A 59 -12.72 0.90 0.33
C VAL A 59 -11.96 0.63 -0.96
N THR A 60 -10.69 1.02 -1.00
CA THR A 60 -9.75 0.81 -2.10
C THR A 60 -8.44 0.20 -1.59
N SER A 61 -7.52 -0.16 -2.49
CA SER A 61 -6.16 -0.57 -2.13
C SER A 61 -5.43 0.50 -1.28
N HIS A 62 -5.63 1.78 -1.62
CA HIS A 62 -5.06 2.90 -0.87
C HIS A 62 -5.68 3.02 0.53
N THR A 63 -6.97 2.75 0.68
CA THR A 63 -7.63 2.69 1.99
C THR A 63 -6.97 1.65 2.90
N LEU A 64 -6.68 0.46 2.37
CA LEU A 64 -6.00 -0.59 3.14
C LEU A 64 -4.59 -0.18 3.55
N ARG A 65 -3.83 0.45 2.65
CA ARG A 65 -2.49 1.00 2.94
C ARG A 65 -2.56 2.07 4.04
N HIS A 66 -3.53 2.97 3.97
CA HIS A 66 -3.76 3.98 4.98
C HIS A 66 -4.11 3.35 6.34
N SER A 67 -5.03 2.39 6.38
CA SER A 67 -5.40 1.67 7.60
C SER A 67 -4.21 0.97 8.24
N PHE A 68 -3.35 0.33 7.45
CA PHE A 68 -2.11 -0.28 7.94
C PHE A 68 -1.20 0.74 8.64
N ALA A 69 -0.93 1.87 7.99
CA ALA A 69 -0.10 2.93 8.56
C ALA A 69 -0.70 3.51 9.84
N THR A 70 -2.00 3.81 9.84
CA THR A 70 -2.72 4.31 11.01
C THR A 70 -2.70 3.30 12.16
N HIS A 71 -2.87 2.00 11.90
CA HIS A 71 -2.86 0.99 12.94
C HIS A 71 -1.47 0.84 13.57
N LEU A 72 -0.40 0.90 12.77
CA LEU A 72 0.98 0.89 13.29
C LEU A 72 1.26 2.10 14.19
N LEU A 73 0.87 3.30 13.75
CA LEU A 73 1.02 4.50 14.58
C LEU A 73 0.21 4.40 15.88
N LYS A 74 -1.02 3.88 15.81
CA LYS A 74 -1.86 3.67 17.01
C LYS A 74 -1.29 2.64 17.98
N SER A 75 -0.55 1.64 17.49
CA SER A 75 0.16 0.68 18.34
C SER A 75 1.49 1.20 18.89
N GLY A 76 1.83 2.47 18.65
CA GLY A 76 3.03 3.11 19.17
C GLY A 76 4.28 2.92 18.30
N ALA A 77 4.14 2.46 17.06
CA ALA A 77 5.28 2.41 16.13
C ALA A 77 5.75 3.84 15.82
N ASP A 78 7.07 4.03 15.77
CA ASP A 78 7.65 5.31 15.38
C ASP A 78 7.36 5.62 13.89
N ILE A 79 7.25 6.91 13.59
CA ILE A 79 6.93 7.39 12.24
C ILE A 79 7.97 6.95 11.20
N ARG A 80 9.25 6.79 11.57
CA ARG A 80 10.31 6.27 10.69
C ARG A 80 10.11 4.80 10.38
N THR A 81 9.71 3.99 11.36
CA THR A 81 9.36 2.58 11.13
C THR A 81 8.19 2.46 10.16
N VAL A 82 7.16 3.29 10.29
CA VAL A 82 6.03 3.32 9.36
C VAL A 82 6.48 3.78 7.97
N GLN A 83 7.37 4.77 7.88
CA GLN A 83 7.93 5.25 6.62
C GLN A 83 8.68 4.13 5.86
N GLU A 84 9.55 3.39 6.56
CA GLU A 84 10.34 2.28 6.01
C GLU A 84 9.45 1.16 5.50
N LEU A 85 8.46 0.72 6.29
CA LEU A 85 7.53 -0.34 5.92
C LEU A 85 6.65 0.03 4.71
N LEU A 86 6.39 1.30 4.50
CA LEU A 86 5.67 1.80 3.34
C LEU A 86 6.59 2.06 2.14
N GLY A 87 7.91 2.11 2.34
CA GLY A 87 8.87 2.44 1.30
C GLY A 87 8.75 3.88 0.81
N HIS A 88 8.37 4.82 1.68
CA HIS A 88 8.29 6.23 1.33
C HIS A 88 9.69 6.87 1.35
N ALA A 89 10.10 7.45 0.22
CA ALA A 89 11.39 8.13 0.09
C ALA A 89 11.48 9.40 0.98
N ASP A 90 10.35 10.03 1.26
CA ASP A 90 10.25 11.21 2.12
C ASP A 90 9.23 10.96 3.26
N VAL A 91 9.61 11.35 4.48
CA VAL A 91 8.77 11.27 5.67
C VAL A 91 7.52 12.13 5.54
N SER A 92 7.57 13.21 4.74
CA SER A 92 6.41 14.08 4.47
C SER A 92 5.20 13.30 3.96
N THR A 93 5.41 12.25 3.16
CA THR A 93 4.34 11.38 2.65
C THR A 93 3.73 10.51 3.75
N THR A 94 4.51 10.17 4.78
CA THR A 94 4.06 9.40 5.96
C THR A 94 3.42 10.29 7.02
N MET A 95 3.81 11.57 7.10
CA MET A 95 3.19 12.55 8.02
C MET A 95 1.70 12.77 7.73
N ILE A 96 1.24 12.45 6.51
CA ILE A 96 -0.20 12.37 6.22
C ILE A 96 -0.90 11.35 7.13
N TYR A 97 -0.25 10.50 7.93
CA TYR A 97 -0.92 9.63 8.90
C TYR A 97 -0.94 10.15 10.34
N THR A 98 -0.11 11.13 10.68
CA THR A 98 0.01 11.63 12.05
C THR A 98 -1.20 12.48 12.45
N HIS A 99 -1.96 13.04 11.50
CA HIS A 99 -3.23 13.71 11.81
C HIS A 99 -4.24 12.76 12.48
N VAL A 100 -4.11 11.44 12.31
CA VAL A 100 -4.95 10.45 13.00
C VAL A 100 -4.47 10.18 14.44
N LEU A 101 -3.22 10.53 14.75
CA LEU A 101 -2.67 10.53 16.11
C LEU A 101 -3.00 11.80 16.89
N ASN A 102 -3.50 12.87 16.24
CA ASN A 102 -4.10 14.02 16.93
C ASN A 102 -5.36 13.56 17.66
N ARG A 103 -5.16 12.92 18.82
CA ARG A 103 -6.20 12.65 19.79
C ARG A 103 -6.70 14.01 20.29
N PRO A 104 -8.01 14.30 20.22
CA PRO A 104 -8.57 15.35 21.06
C PRO A 104 -8.31 14.94 22.52
N GLY A 105 -7.32 15.56 23.16
CA GLY A 105 -6.93 15.23 24.54
C GLY A 105 -5.44 15.00 24.81
N VAL A 106 -4.55 14.99 23.80
CA VAL A 106 -3.13 15.30 24.09
C VAL A 106 -3.02 16.82 24.08
N SER A 107 -3.59 17.43 25.13
CA SER A 107 -3.32 18.82 25.46
C SER A 107 -1.88 18.90 25.92
N VAL A 108 -1.03 19.56 25.13
CA VAL A 108 0.09 20.26 25.75
C VAL A 108 -0.54 21.19 26.79
N ALA A 109 -0.13 21.08 28.05
CA ALA A 109 -0.62 21.96 29.10
C ALA A 109 -0.44 23.40 28.59
N SER A 110 -1.54 24.16 28.53
CA SER A 110 -1.44 25.54 28.06
C SER A 110 -0.55 26.26 29.06
N PRO A 111 0.43 27.07 28.62
CA PRO A 111 1.15 27.95 29.53
C PRO A 111 0.21 28.86 30.34
N LEU A 112 -1.00 29.11 29.83
CA LEU A 112 -2.06 29.85 30.52
C LEU A 112 -2.74 29.05 31.65
N ASP A 113 -2.76 27.71 31.56
CA ASP A 113 -3.32 26.84 32.62
C ASP A 113 -2.42 26.84 33.87
N ALA A 114 -1.17 27.31 33.75
CA ALA A 114 -0.19 27.42 34.84
C ALA A 114 -0.16 28.82 35.50
N LEU A 115 -1.02 29.75 35.07
CA LEU A 115 -1.11 31.12 35.60
C LEU A 115 -2.31 31.33 36.56
N GLY A 116 -2.95 30.25 37.01
CA GLY A 116 -4.03 30.26 37.99
C GLY A 116 -3.55 29.90 39.39
#